data_AF-A0A1E5NY32-F1
#
_entry.id   AF-A0A1E5NY32-F1
#
_cell.length_a   1.000
_cell.length_b   1.000
_cell.length_c   1.000
_cell.angle_alpha   90.00
_cell.angle_beta   90.00
_cell.angle_gamma   90.00
#
_symmetry.space_group_name_H-M   'P 1'
#
loop_
_entity.id
_entity.type
_entity.pdbx_description
1 polymer ?
#
loop_
_entity_poly.entity_id
_entity_poly.type
_entity_poly.pdbx_seq_one_letter_code
_entity_poly.pdbx_strand_id
1 'polypeptide(L)'
;MPSKTVTSPYAPHPGTEYPFSIGDIAFATARALGDAFTGDSGCWGVTGQVHGAGDRWTISVDYEGDLCLTPEHGTDPIHYFPDLTAGDGLDEIAAAVAEAIRVDIVRMATHPLKSADDN
;
A
#
# COMPACT_ATOMS: atom_id res chain seq x y z
N MET A 1 -23.30 30.13 17.56
CA MET A 1 -22.95 28.70 17.50
C MET A 1 -22.03 28.51 16.29
N PRO A 2 -20.72 28.23 16.43
CA PRO A 2 -19.92 27.89 15.26
C PRO A 2 -20.29 26.46 14.80
N SER A 3 -20.70 26.33 13.54
CA SER A 3 -21.00 25.06 12.90
C SER A 3 -19.73 24.19 12.82
N LYS A 4 -19.81 22.96 13.33
CA LYS A 4 -18.79 21.93 13.13
C LYS A 4 -18.67 21.67 11.62
N THR A 5 -17.50 21.97 11.05
CA THR A 5 -17.13 21.49 9.72
C THR A 5 -17.09 19.98 9.77
N VAL A 6 -18.07 19.33 9.15
CA VAL A 6 -18.01 17.89 8.90
C VAL A 6 -17.03 17.70 7.76
N THR A 7 -15.81 17.26 8.08
CA THR A 7 -14.87 16.72 7.11
C THR A 7 -15.50 15.45 6.54
N SER A 8 -16.13 15.58 5.37
CA SER A 8 -16.51 14.41 4.59
C SER A 8 -15.25 13.64 4.23
N PRO A 9 -15.20 12.29 4.40
CA PRO A 9 -14.11 11.50 3.83
C PRO A 9 -14.07 11.75 2.33
N TYR A 10 -12.86 11.94 1.81
CA TYR A 10 -12.60 12.15 0.38
C TYR A 10 -13.15 10.95 -0.42
N ALA A 11 -13.96 11.22 -1.44
CA ALA A 11 -14.63 10.22 -2.29
C ALA A 11 -14.37 10.57 -3.77
N PRO A 12 -13.30 10.05 -4.38
CA PRO A 12 -12.93 10.35 -5.76
C PRO A 12 -13.99 9.87 -6.78
N HIS A 13 -14.11 10.60 -7.90
CA HIS A 13 -15.06 10.28 -8.97
C HIS A 13 -14.55 9.13 -9.87
N PRO A 14 -15.42 8.20 -10.30
CA PRO A 14 -15.05 7.16 -11.27
C PRO A 14 -14.66 7.76 -12.64
N GLY A 15 -13.49 7.39 -13.20
CA GLY A 15 -13.10 7.79 -14.56
C GLY A 15 -11.61 8.10 -14.81
N THR A 16 -10.77 8.14 -13.77
CA THR A 16 -9.32 7.92 -13.90
C THR A 16 -9.07 6.41 -13.83
N GLU A 17 -8.11 5.85 -14.58
CA GLU A 17 -7.88 4.38 -14.69
C GLU A 17 -7.84 3.63 -13.35
N TYR A 18 -7.58 4.33 -12.25
CA TYR A 18 -7.97 3.92 -10.91
C TYR A 18 -8.90 4.98 -10.29
N PRO A 19 -10.06 4.58 -9.75
CA PRO A 19 -10.98 5.48 -9.08
C PRO A 19 -10.43 5.95 -7.74
N PHE A 20 -9.31 5.39 -7.26
CA PHE A 20 -8.64 5.75 -6.03
C PHE A 20 -7.20 6.15 -6.31
N SER A 21 -6.69 7.15 -5.58
CA SER A 21 -5.25 7.44 -5.67
C SER A 21 -4.45 6.32 -5.02
N ILE A 22 -3.21 6.09 -5.46
CA ILE A 22 -2.34 5.08 -4.82
C ILE A 22 -2.06 5.44 -3.35
N GLY A 23 -2.10 6.74 -3.02
CA GLY A 23 -2.09 7.21 -1.64
C GLY A 23 -3.32 6.74 -0.83
N ASP A 24 -4.53 6.84 -1.39
CA ASP A 24 -5.74 6.34 -0.71
C ASP A 24 -5.66 4.84 -0.44
N ILE A 25 -5.11 4.07 -1.39
CA ILE A 25 -4.84 2.64 -1.21
C ILE A 25 -3.87 2.44 -0.04
N ALA A 26 -2.75 3.18 0.01
CA ALA A 26 -1.79 3.07 1.12
C ALA A 26 -2.41 3.40 2.49
N PHE A 27 -3.22 4.46 2.59
CA PHE A 27 -3.91 4.80 3.84
C PHE A 27 -4.92 3.72 4.24
N ALA A 28 -5.71 3.21 3.29
CA ALA A 28 -6.67 2.13 3.54
C ALA A 28 -5.96 0.83 3.96
N THR A 29 -4.85 0.48 3.30
CA THR A 29 -4.01 -0.67 3.64
C THR A 29 -3.44 -0.54 5.06
N ALA A 30 -2.89 0.62 5.43
CA ALA A 30 -2.39 0.86 6.78
C ALA A 30 -3.50 0.68 7.83
N ARG A 31 -4.70 1.20 7.55
CA ARG A 31 -5.88 0.98 8.43
C ARG A 31 -6.27 -0.50 8.55
N ALA A 32 -6.16 -1.27 7.47
CA ALA A 32 -6.44 -2.71 7.48
C ALA A 32 -5.36 -3.56 8.20
N LEU A 33 -4.12 -3.05 8.29
CA LEU A 33 -3.04 -3.67 9.05
C LEU A 33 -3.09 -3.33 10.55
N GLY A 34 -3.66 -2.17 10.90
CA GLY A 34 -3.90 -1.73 12.28
C GLY A 34 -2.94 -0.63 12.75
N ASP A 35 -3.09 -0.21 14.00
CA ASP A 35 -2.50 1.03 14.55
C ASP A 35 -0.96 1.11 14.53
N ALA A 36 -0.28 -0.02 14.32
CA ALA A 36 1.18 -0.07 14.18
C ALA A 36 1.68 0.35 12.79
N PHE A 37 0.76 0.61 11.85
CA PHE A 37 1.07 0.94 10.46
C PHE A 37 0.56 2.32 10.09
N THR A 38 1.31 3.01 9.24
CA THR A 38 0.94 4.33 8.71
C THR A 38 1.06 4.34 7.19
N GLY A 39 0.10 4.97 6.51
CA GLY A 39 0.15 5.21 5.08
C GLY A 39 0.73 6.59 4.77
N ASP A 40 1.34 6.75 3.60
CA ASP A 40 1.75 8.03 3.03
C ASP A 40 1.44 8.04 1.52
N SER A 41 1.06 9.20 1.01
CA SER A 41 1.05 9.49 -0.42
C SER A 41 2.49 9.81 -0.82
N GLY A 42 3.17 8.87 -1.47
CA GLY A 42 4.52 9.05 -1.96
C GLY A 42 4.62 10.15 -3.03
N CYS A 43 5.74 10.18 -3.76
CA CYS A 43 6.04 11.25 -4.72
C CYS A 43 4.87 11.53 -5.69
N TRP A 44 4.31 12.74 -5.56
CA TRP A 44 3.24 13.27 -6.42
C TRP A 44 1.98 12.40 -6.52
N GLY A 45 1.73 11.53 -5.54
CA GLY A 45 0.55 10.65 -5.51
C GLY A 45 0.54 9.52 -6.55
N VAL A 46 1.67 9.33 -7.27
CA VAL A 46 1.86 8.23 -8.23
C VAL A 46 2.24 6.94 -7.49
N THR A 47 2.78 7.07 -6.29
CA THR A 47 3.06 5.96 -5.39
C THR A 47 2.39 6.17 -4.04
N GLY A 48 2.19 5.06 -3.34
CA GLY A 48 1.76 5.02 -1.94
C GLY A 48 2.81 4.30 -1.12
N GLN A 49 2.98 4.68 0.13
CA GLN A 49 3.90 4.00 1.04
C GLN A 49 3.16 3.54 2.29
N VAL A 50 3.46 2.33 2.74
CA VAL A 50 3.01 1.79 4.02
C VAL A 50 4.24 1.57 4.88
N HIS A 51 4.26 2.15 6.07
CA HIS A 51 5.34 2.01 7.04
C HIS A 51 4.85 1.23 8.24
N GLY A 52 5.67 0.32 8.76
CA GLY A 52 5.34 -0.44 9.97
C GLY A 52 6.35 -1.54 10.24
N ALA A 53 6.41 -2.01 11.48
CA ALA A 53 7.33 -3.07 11.91
C ALA A 53 8.82 -2.81 11.62
N GLY A 54 9.22 -1.54 11.42
CA GLY A 54 10.60 -1.16 11.08
C GLY A 54 10.94 -1.26 9.58
N ASP A 55 9.94 -1.51 8.73
CA ASP A 55 10.10 -1.62 7.27
C ASP A 55 9.13 -0.67 6.54
N ARG A 56 9.26 -0.62 5.21
CA ARG A 56 8.45 0.19 4.30
C ARG A 56 8.11 -0.60 3.04
N TRP A 57 6.84 -0.56 2.65
CA TRP A 57 6.36 -1.09 1.39
C TRP A 57 5.88 0.04 0.48
N THR A 58 6.30 0.02 -0.76
CA THR A 58 5.87 0.95 -1.81
C THR A 58 4.81 0.27 -2.67
N ILE A 59 3.69 0.95 -2.84
CA ILE A 59 2.62 0.61 -3.75
C ILE A 59 2.78 1.48 -5.00
N SER A 60 2.76 0.87 -6.18
CA SER A 60 2.87 1.56 -7.46
C SER A 60 2.04 0.86 -8.52
N VAL A 61 1.95 1.46 -9.70
CA VAL A 61 1.41 0.82 -10.90
C VAL A 61 2.55 0.62 -11.89
N ASP A 62 2.64 -0.55 -12.51
CA ASP A 62 3.65 -0.81 -13.54
C ASP A 62 3.24 -0.25 -14.91
N TYR A 63 3.98 -0.62 -15.96
CA TYR A 63 3.69 -0.15 -17.31
C TYR A 63 2.48 -0.84 -17.96
N GLU A 64 2.04 -2.00 -17.43
CA GLU A 64 0.89 -2.76 -17.92
C GLU A 64 -0.42 -2.28 -17.28
N GLY A 65 -0.31 -1.48 -16.21
CA GLY A 65 -1.47 -1.03 -15.45
C GLY A 65 -1.82 -2.01 -14.34
N ASP A 66 -0.85 -2.75 -13.82
CA ASP A 66 -1.04 -3.63 -12.68
C ASP A 66 -0.55 -2.97 -11.40
N LEU A 67 -1.31 -3.15 -10.31
CA LEU A 67 -0.87 -2.70 -8.99
C LEU A 67 0.29 -3.60 -8.55
N CYS A 68 1.32 -2.98 -8.00
CA CYS A 68 2.54 -3.64 -7.55
C CYS A 68 2.86 -3.28 -6.11
N LEU A 69 3.48 -4.23 -5.40
CA LEU A 69 4.04 -4.03 -4.06
C LEU A 69 5.54 -4.30 -4.08
N THR A 70 6.33 -3.34 -3.60
CA THR A 70 7.79 -3.41 -3.50
C THR A 70 8.24 -3.11 -2.07
N PRO A 71 8.90 -4.06 -1.37
CA PRO A 71 9.47 -3.81 -0.04
C PRO A 71 10.73 -2.94 -0.15
N GLU A 72 11.11 -2.26 0.93
CA GLU A 72 12.23 -1.31 0.96
C GLU A 72 13.56 -1.92 0.50
N HIS A 73 13.79 -3.18 0.82
CA HIS A 73 15.01 -3.91 0.48
C HIS A 73 14.93 -4.66 -0.86
N GLY A 74 13.84 -4.50 -1.62
CA GLY A 74 13.65 -5.09 -2.95
C GLY A 74 13.87 -4.09 -4.08
N THR A 75 14.56 -4.50 -5.14
CA THR A 75 14.63 -3.74 -6.40
C THR A 75 13.45 -4.02 -7.32
N ASP A 76 12.79 -5.16 -7.14
CA ASP A 76 11.68 -5.63 -7.97
C ASP A 76 10.41 -5.81 -7.13
N PRO A 77 9.21 -5.64 -7.71
CA PRO A 77 7.97 -5.96 -7.04
C PRO A 77 7.94 -7.42 -6.58
N ILE A 78 7.55 -7.64 -5.33
CA ILE A 78 7.36 -8.99 -4.77
C ILE A 78 5.95 -9.52 -5.06
N HIS A 79 5.03 -8.62 -5.42
CA HIS A 79 3.66 -8.97 -5.75
C HIS A 79 3.09 -8.05 -6.83
N TYR A 80 2.37 -8.68 -7.76
CA TYR A 80 1.56 -8.05 -8.79
C TYR A 80 0.11 -8.45 -8.53
N PHE A 81 -0.81 -7.53 -8.77
CA PHE A 81 -2.24 -7.76 -8.60
C PHE A 81 -2.98 -7.57 -9.94
N PRO A 82 -2.79 -8.48 -10.92
CA PRO A 82 -3.36 -8.33 -12.27
C PRO A 82 -4.88 -8.46 -12.30
N ASP A 83 -5.46 -9.12 -11.28
CA ASP A 83 -6.89 -9.32 -11.16
C ASP A 83 -7.59 -8.21 -10.35
N LEU A 84 -6.82 -7.30 -9.72
CA LEU A 84 -7.41 -6.17 -9.00
C LEU A 84 -7.70 -5.03 -9.94
N THR A 85 -8.95 -4.61 -9.92
CA THR A 85 -9.47 -3.55 -10.76
C THR A 85 -10.06 -2.43 -9.92
N ALA A 86 -10.25 -1.29 -10.57
CA ALA A 86 -11.12 -0.22 -10.10
C ALA A 86 -12.48 -0.66 -9.56
N GLY A 87 -13.03 -1.78 -10.06
CA GLY A 87 -14.36 -2.27 -9.74
C GLY A 87 -14.50 -2.95 -8.37
N ASP A 88 -13.39 -3.45 -7.82
CA ASP A 88 -13.38 -4.21 -6.55
C ASP A 88 -13.54 -3.29 -5.33
N GLY A 89 -13.29 -2.00 -5.50
CA GLY A 89 -13.44 -1.00 -4.45
C GLY A 89 -12.22 -0.93 -3.51
N LEU A 90 -12.11 0.21 -2.81
CA LEU A 90 -10.92 0.55 -2.04
C LEU A 90 -10.62 -0.45 -0.91
N ASP A 91 -11.65 -0.94 -0.23
CA ASP A 91 -11.49 -1.84 0.91
C ASP A 91 -10.99 -3.23 0.49
N GLU A 92 -11.45 -3.75 -0.65
CA GLU A 92 -10.99 -5.05 -1.18
C GLU A 92 -9.55 -4.97 -1.68
N ILE A 93 -9.23 -3.90 -2.42
CA ILE A 93 -7.84 -3.63 -2.86
C ILE A 93 -6.92 -3.49 -1.64
N ALA A 94 -7.34 -2.70 -0.65
CA ALA A 94 -6.56 -2.48 0.57
C ALA A 94 -6.34 -3.76 1.37
N ALA A 95 -7.35 -4.64 1.45
CA ALA A 95 -7.26 -5.93 2.13
C ALA A 95 -6.28 -6.88 1.42
N ALA A 96 -6.30 -6.93 0.09
CA ALA A 96 -5.37 -7.74 -0.69
C ALA A 96 -3.92 -7.28 -0.50
N VAL A 97 -3.67 -5.96 -0.56
CA VAL A 97 -2.33 -5.41 -0.30
C VAL A 97 -1.89 -5.66 1.15
N ALA A 98 -2.80 -5.50 2.12
CA ALA A 98 -2.49 -5.78 3.52
C ALA A 98 -2.10 -7.24 3.75
N GLU A 99 -2.77 -8.18 3.08
CA GLU A 99 -2.42 -9.59 3.18
C GLU A 99 -1.04 -9.89 2.59
N ALA A 100 -0.70 -9.30 1.44
CA ALA A 100 0.63 -9.43 0.86
C ALA A 100 1.73 -8.92 1.83
N ILE A 101 1.49 -7.79 2.50
CA ILE A 101 2.41 -7.26 3.52
C ILE A 101 2.54 -8.22 4.71
N ARG A 102 1.44 -8.80 5.20
CA ARG A 102 1.50 -9.79 6.30
C ARG A 102 2.32 -11.02 5.92
N VAL A 103 2.13 -11.54 4.71
CA VAL A 103 2.89 -12.69 4.19
C VAL A 103 4.39 -12.35 4.13
N ASP A 104 4.74 -11.15 3.67
CA ASP A 104 6.13 -10.70 3.58
C ASP A 104 6.78 -10.57 4.96
N ILE A 105 6.09 -9.95 5.93
CA ILE A 105 6.56 -9.85 7.32
C ILE A 105 6.86 -11.25 7.91
N VAL A 106 5.99 -12.22 7.70
CA VAL A 106 6.20 -13.60 8.17
C VAL A 106 7.38 -14.26 7.44
N ARG A 107 7.54 -14.00 6.14
CA ARG A 107 8.68 -14.48 5.37
C ARG A 107 10.00 -13.91 5.91
N MET A 108 10.06 -12.62 6.23
CA MET A 108 11.24 -11.98 6.82
C MET A 108 11.55 -12.51 8.22
N ALA A 109 10.55 -12.78 9.04
CA ALA A 109 10.73 -13.37 10.36
C ALA A 109 11.25 -14.83 10.31
N THR A 110 10.89 -15.58 9.27
CA THR A 110 11.33 -16.98 9.10
C THR A 110 12.67 -17.12 8.37
N HIS A 111 13.05 -16.14 7.56
CA HIS A 111 14.31 -16.09 6.82
C HIS A 111 14.97 -14.72 7.01
N PRO A 112 15.52 -14.42 8.20
CA PRO A 112 16.23 -13.16 8.40
C PRO A 112 17.37 -13.07 7.38
N LEU A 113 17.41 -11.98 6.61
CA LEU A 113 18.51 -11.68 5.70
C LEU A 113 19.81 -11.78 6.50
N LYS A 114 20.68 -12.69 6.09
CA LYS A 114 21.97 -12.93 6.75
C LYS A 114 22.75 -11.61 6.74
N SER A 115 23.06 -11.08 7.92
CA SER A 115 23.85 -9.86 8.07
C SER A 115 25.10 -9.95 7.21
N ALA A 116 25.35 -8.94 6.38
CA ALA A 116 26.51 -8.84 5.52
C ALA A 116 27.76 -8.34 6.29
N ASP A 117 27.92 -8.78 7.54
CA ASP A 117 29.04 -8.44 8.42
C ASP A 117 29.89 -9.69 8.75
N ASP A 118 30.35 -10.38 7.71
CA ASP A 118 31.47 -11.34 7.80
C ASP A 118 32.45 -11.03 6.67
N ASN A 119 33.32 -10.04 6.87
CA ASN A 119 34.59 -9.90 6.14
C ASN A 119 35.67 -9.29 7.03
#